data_AF-A0A366WPW2-F1
#
_entry.id   AF-A0A366WPW2-F1
#
_cell.length_a   1.000
_cell.length_b   1.000
_cell.length_c   1.000
_cell.angle_alpha   90.00
_cell.angle_beta   90.00
_cell.angle_gamma   90.00
#
_symmetry.space_group_name_H-M   'P 1'
#
loop_
_entity.id
_entity.type
_entity.pdbx_description
1 polymer ?
#
loop_
_entity_poly.entity_id
_entity_poly.type
_entity_poly.pdbx_seq_one_letter_code
_entity_poly.pdbx_strand_id
1 'polypeptide(L)' 'MFVANADGTVSAKLTSGKKFRGSWVWDKKFRCRNGVLDGRALGTDCQVWEIDGSSARMTRKKGKGKPTVYAVSN' A
#
# COMPACT_ATOMS: atom_id res chain seq x y z
N MET A 1 9.66 5.78 -5.08
CA MET A 1 9.87 4.45 -4.48
C MET A 1 8.92 4.27 -3.31
N PHE A 2 8.21 3.15 -3.25
CA PHE A 2 7.32 2.76 -2.17
C PHE A 2 7.97 1.61 -1.40
N VAL A 3 8.00 1.69 -0.07
CA VAL A 3 8.60 0.69 0.80
C VAL A 3 7.60 0.34 1.90
N ALA A 4 7.31 -0.95 2.04
CA ALA A 4 6.49 -1.51 3.09
C ALA A 4 7.33 -2.48 3.91
N ASN A 5 7.64 -2.11 5.15
CA ASN A 5 8.51 -2.87 6.03
C ASN A 5 7.72 -3.93 6.80
N ALA A 6 8.38 -5.02 7.19
CA ALA A 6 7.75 -6.10 7.97
C ALA A 6 7.28 -5.65 9.37
N ASP A 7 7.86 -4.58 9.92
CA ASP A 7 7.48 -3.96 11.20
C ASP A 7 6.15 -3.19 11.17
N GLY A 8 5.45 -3.20 10.04
CA GLY A 8 4.18 -2.49 9.88
C GLY A 8 4.33 -1.03 9.46
N THR A 9 5.53 -0.52 9.19
CA THR A 9 5.72 0.84 8.68
C THR A 9 5.66 0.88 7.15
N VAL A 10 5.15 2.00 6.61
CA VAL A 10 5.18 2.29 5.17
C VAL A 10 5.73 3.68 4.94
N SER A 11 6.61 3.80 3.94
CA SER A 11 7.04 5.10 3.42
C SER A 11 7.03 5.09 1.89
N ALA A 12 6.76 6.25 1.29
CA ALA A 12 6.97 6.41 -0.14
C ALA A 12 7.42 7.83 -0.49
N LYS A 13 8.30 7.91 -1.49
CA LYS A 13 8.63 9.16 -2.18
C LYS A 13 8.00 9.09 -3.58
N LEU A 14 7.01 9.95 -3.81
CA LEU A 14 6.35 10.07 -5.11
C LEU A 14 7.24 10.87 -6.06
N THR A 15 7.10 10.64 -7.37
CA THR A 15 7.79 11.41 -8.42
C THR A 15 7.43 12.88 -8.38
N SER A 16 6.24 13.22 -7.89
CA SER A 16 5.79 14.60 -7.66
C SER A 16 6.48 15.30 -6.48
N GLY A 17 7.50 14.69 -5.85
CA GLY A 17 8.17 15.21 -4.65
C GLY A 17 7.43 14.99 -3.33
N LYS A 18 6.14 14.62 -3.39
CA LYS A 18 5.31 14.35 -2.21
C LYS A 18 5.80 13.13 -1.45
N LYS A 19 5.72 13.21 -0.12
CA LYS A 19 6.11 12.15 0.80
C LYS A 19 4.86 11.51 1.41
N PHE A 20 4.83 10.19 1.36
CA PHE A 20 3.86 9.38 2.08
C PHE A 20 4.56 8.74 3.29
N ARG A 21 3.91 8.81 4.45
CA ARG A 21 4.29 8.06 5.65
C ARG A 21 3.05 7.44 6.25
N GLY A 22 3.16 6.22 6.72
CA GLY A 22 2.02 5.52 7.27
C GLY A 22 2.38 4.22 7.96
N SER A 23 1.35 3.51 8.35
CA SER A 23 1.44 2.17 8.90
C SER A 23 0.53 1.22 8.12
N TRP A 24 0.79 -0.06 8.27
CA TRP A 24 0.00 -1.12 7.71
C TRP A 24 -0.08 -2.30 8.66
N VAL A 25 -1.18 -3.04 8.57
CA VAL A 25 -1.43 -4.25 9.34
C VAL A 25 -2.19 -5.25 8.48
N TRP A 26 -1.98 -6.54 8.75
CA TRP A 26 -2.88 -7.58 8.27
C TRP A 26 -4.10 -7.64 9.18
N ASP A 27 -5.29 -7.41 8.63
CA ASP A 27 -6.57 -7.66 9.28
C ASP A 27 -7.31 -8.74 8.49
N LYS A 28 -7.38 -9.94 9.07
CA LYS A 28 -7.90 -11.16 8.43
C LYS A 28 -7.16 -11.42 7.10
N LYS A 29 -7.85 -11.26 5.98
CA LYS A 29 -7.32 -11.45 4.62
C LYS A 29 -6.94 -10.15 3.91
N PHE A 30 -7.02 -9.02 4.61
CA PHE A 30 -6.80 -7.71 4.01
C PHE A 30 -5.56 -7.05 4.59
N ARG A 31 -4.79 -6.41 3.71
CA ARG A 31 -3.73 -5.49 4.12
C ARG A 31 -4.32 -4.10 4.26
N CYS A 32 -4.55 -3.68 5.51
CA CYS A 32 -5.08 -2.35 5.81
C CYS A 32 -3.91 -1.39 6.04
N ARG A 33 -3.92 -0.26 5.33
CA ARG A 33 -2.95 0.82 5.53
C ARG A 33 -3.67 2.08 5.99
N ASN A 34 -2.97 2.89 6.78
CA ASN A 34 -3.34 4.26 7.03
C ASN A 34 -2.09 5.13 6.87
N GLY A 35 -2.26 6.40 6.52
CA GLY A 35 -1.12 7.28 6.40
C GLY A 35 -1.47 8.69 6.01
N VAL A 36 -0.41 9.49 5.97
CA VAL A 36 -0.41 10.90 5.67
C VAL A 36 0.35 11.09 4.36
N LEU A 37 -0.27 11.77 3.42
CA LEU A 37 0.35 12.22 2.18
C LEU A 37 0.47 13.74 2.23
N ASP A 38 1.71 14.23 2.29
CA ASP A 38 1.97 15.67 2.24
C ASP A 38 1.18 16.47 3.31
N GLY A 39 1.19 15.96 4.54
CA GLY A 39 0.44 16.53 5.67
C GLY A 39 -1.05 16.18 5.70
N ARG A 40 -1.63 15.63 4.63
CA ARG A 40 -3.04 15.24 4.58
C ARG A 40 -3.26 13.78 4.95
N ALA A 41 -4.08 13.53 5.97
CA ALA A 41 -4.52 12.19 6.32
C ALA A 41 -5.37 11.58 5.18
N LEU A 42 -5.04 10.36 4.78
CA LEU A 42 -5.77 9.64 3.72
C LEU A 42 -6.88 8.74 4.28
N GLY A 43 -6.87 8.48 5.59
CA GLY A 43 -7.74 7.51 6.23
C GLY A 43 -7.32 6.06 5.95
N THR A 44 -8.06 5.14 6.56
CA THR A 44 -7.79 3.70 6.47
C THR A 44 -8.27 3.14 5.13
N ASP A 45 -7.38 2.44 4.44
CA ASP A 45 -7.66 1.75 3.16
C ASP A 45 -7.25 0.27 3.26
N CYS A 46 -8.22 -0.63 3.21
CA CYS A 46 -8.02 -2.07 3.26
C CYS A 46 -8.02 -2.69 1.86
N GLN A 47 -6.95 -3.39 1.53
CA GLN A 47 -6.68 -3.91 0.20
C GLN A 47 -6.49 -5.43 0.21
N VAL A 48 -6.81 -6.07 -0.91
CA VAL A 48 -6.36 -7.42 -1.23
C VAL A 48 -5.06 -7.31 -2.01
N TRP A 49 -4.07 -8.12 -1.65
CA TRP A 49 -2.80 -8.22 -2.35
C TRP A 49 -2.59 -9.67 -2.79
N GLU A 50 -2.29 -9.85 -4.06
CA GLU A 50 -1.99 -11.13 -4.68
C GLU A 50 -0.63 -10.99 -5.35
N ILE A 51 0.34 -11.80 -4.96
CA ILE A 51 1.72 -11.73 -5.45
C ILE A 51 1.99 -12.97 -6.26
N ASP A 52 2.51 -12.78 -7.48
CA ASP A 52 2.90 -13.83 -8.40
C ASP A 52 4.29 -13.49 -8.97
N GLY A 53 5.30 -14.19 -8.48
CA GLY A 53 6.71 -13.97 -8.82
C GLY A 53 7.14 -12.51 -8.62
N SER A 54 7.46 -11.84 -9.73
CA SER A 54 7.89 -10.44 -9.78
C SER A 54 6.73 -9.46 -10.02
N SER A 55 5.49 -9.89 -9.83
CA SER A 55 4.30 -9.04 -9.99
C SER A 55 3.41 -9.10 -8.75
N ALA A 56 2.75 -7.97 -8.45
CA ALA A 56 1.76 -7.89 -7.40
C ALA A 56 0.50 -7.18 -7.89
N ARG A 57 -0.65 -7.81 -7.75
CA ARG A 57 -1.96 -7.22 -7.98
C ARG A 57 -2.55 -6.75 -6.66
N MET A 58 -2.87 -5.47 -6.58
CA MET A 58 -3.51 -4.84 -5.43
C MET A 58 -4.91 -4.37 -5.81
N THR A 59 -5.89 -4.75 -5.00
CA THR A 59 -7.29 -4.32 -5.18
C THR A 59 -7.80 -3.63 -3.92
N ARG A 60 -8.05 -2.31 -4.02
CA ARG A 60 -8.60 -1.49 -2.93
C ARG A 60 -10.05 -1.87 -2.60
N LYS A 61 -10.62 -1.20 -1.58
CA LYS A 61 -12.02 -1.38 -1.15
C LYS A 61 -12.34 -2.84 -0.82
N LYS A 62 -11.43 -3.52 -0.10
CA LYS A 62 -11.58 -4.94 0.27
C LYS A 62 -11.81 -5.86 -0.95
N GLY A 63 -11.15 -5.59 -2.07
CA GLY A 63 -11.26 -6.38 -3.30
C GLY A 63 -12.36 -5.93 -4.27
N LYS A 64 -13.12 -4.87 -3.96
CA LYS A 64 -14.21 -4.37 -4.82
C LYS A 64 -13.80 -3.18 -5.71
N GLY A 65 -12.57 -2.71 -5.59
CA GLY A 65 -12.04 -1.61 -6.40
C GLY A 65 -11.50 -2.07 -7.75
N LYS A 66 -11.02 -1.11 -8.56
CA LYS A 66 -10.20 -1.42 -9.73
C LYS A 66 -8.84 -1.96 -9.27
N PRO A 67 -8.35 -3.07 -9.85
CA PRO A 67 -7.03 -3.59 -9.52
C PRO A 67 -5.93 -2.66 -10.05
N THR A 68 -4.79 -2.64 -9.38
CA THR A 68 -3.55 -2.01 -9.84
C THR A 68 -2.45 -3.05 -9.77
N VAL A 69 -1.67 -3.18 -10.85
CA VAL A 69 -0.56 -4.13 -10.92
C VAL A 69 0.75 -3.38 -10.70
N TYR A 70 1.62 -3.95 -9.87
CA TYR A 70 2.95 -3.47 -9.54
C TYR A 70 3.98 -4.51 -9.95
N ALA A 71 5.14 -4.06 -10.43
CA ALA A 71 6.32 -4.89 -10.45
C ALA A 71 6.90 -4.97 -9.03
N VAL A 72 7.26 -6.16 -8.61
CA VAL A 72 7.96 -6.44 -7.36
C VAL A 72 9.40 -6.78 -7.71
N SER A 73 10.34 -6.08 -7.08
CA SER A 73 11.77 -6.29 -7.21
C SER A 73 12.29 -6.68 -5.84
N ASN A 74 13.09 -7.75 -5.77
CA ASN A 74 13.79 -8.18 -4.56
C ASN A 74 15.14 -7.49 -4.47
#